data_AF-A0A5E6NKZ2-F1
#
_entry.id   AF-A0A5E6NKZ2-F1
#
_cell.length_a   1.000
_cell.length_b   1.000
_cell.length_c   1.000
_cell.angle_alpha   90.00
_cell.angle_beta   90.00
_cell.angle_gamma   90.00
#
_symmetry.space_group_name_H-M   'P 1'
#
loop_
_entity.id
_entity.type
_entity.pdbx_description
1 polymer ?
#
loop_
_entity_poly.entity_id
_entity_poly.type
_entity_poly.pdbx_seq_one_letter_code
_entity_poly.pdbx_strand_id
1 'polypeptide(L)' 'MDGNTDGYFLNKSTTHTEYAQGAWWQVDLGSKKNIKQIIIYNRTDCCVNRLSNYQVSISNKADFSTHTYQQDFHVAPQS' A
#
# COMPACT_ATOMS: atom_id res chain seq x y z
N MET A 1 -9.06 4.92 1.52
CA MET A 1 -8.70 4.96 2.95
C MET A 1 -9.99 5.13 3.70
N ASP A 2 -10.47 4.08 4.35
CA ASP A 2 -11.73 4.07 5.11
C ASP A 2 -11.51 4.26 6.63
N GLY A 3 -10.25 4.31 7.07
CA GLY A 3 -9.91 4.56 8.48
C GLY A 3 -10.05 3.32 9.37
N ASN A 4 -10.25 2.14 8.79
CA ASN A 4 -10.39 0.88 9.50
C ASN A 4 -9.15 0.00 9.27
N THR A 5 -8.54 -0.49 10.36
CA THR A 5 -7.29 -1.28 10.34
C THR A 5 -7.54 -2.79 10.35
N ASP A 6 -8.78 -3.22 10.10
CA ASP A 6 -9.15 -4.63 10.14
C ASP A 6 -8.63 -5.39 8.89
N GLY A 7 -7.75 -6.37 9.14
CA GLY A 7 -7.13 -7.21 8.12
C GLY A 7 -7.98 -8.43 7.70
N TYR A 8 -9.19 -8.62 8.25
CA TYR A 8 -10.07 -9.72 7.87
C TYR A 8 -10.83 -9.40 6.57
N PHE A 9 -10.56 -10.13 5.50
CA PHE A 9 -11.10 -9.84 4.17
C PHE A 9 -12.64 -9.81 4.10
N LEU A 10 -13.33 -10.64 4.89
CA LEU A 10 -14.80 -10.67 4.92
C LEU A 10 -15.41 -9.47 5.68
N ASN A 11 -14.61 -8.70 6.42
CA ASN A 11 -15.03 -7.45 7.05
C ASN A 11 -14.97 -6.24 6.10
N LYS A 12 -14.67 -6.47 4.80
CA LYS A 12 -14.68 -5.46 3.72
C LYS A 12 -13.74 -4.27 3.93
N SER A 13 -12.79 -4.37 4.86
CA SER A 13 -11.79 -3.33 5.17
C SER A 13 -10.43 -3.56 4.49
N THR A 14 -10.32 -4.62 3.68
CA THR A 14 -9.12 -4.97 2.92
C THR A 14 -9.34 -4.71 1.44
N THR A 15 -8.40 -4.05 0.76
CA THR A 15 -8.43 -3.91 -0.70
C THR A 15 -7.92 -5.20 -1.37
N HIS A 16 -8.47 -5.57 -2.53
CA HIS A 16 -8.04 -6.73 -3.31
C HIS A 16 -7.88 -6.33 -4.76
N THR A 17 -6.69 -6.51 -5.31
CA THR A 17 -6.42 -6.38 -6.75
C THR A 17 -6.65 -7.72 -7.44
N GLU A 18 -6.83 -7.75 -8.76
CA GLU A 18 -6.77 -9.02 -9.49
C GLU A 18 -5.38 -9.65 -9.40
N TYR A 19 -5.27 -10.95 -9.70
CA TYR A 19 -3.99 -11.66 -9.72
C TYR A 19 -3.17 -11.23 -10.95
N ALA A 20 -2.47 -10.11 -10.82
CA ALA A 20 -1.65 -9.51 -11.86
C ALA A 20 -0.22 -9.28 -11.37
N GLN A 21 0.76 -9.52 -12.26
CA GLN A 21 2.14 -9.14 -12.01
C GLN A 21 2.25 -7.62 -11.98
N GLY A 22 2.83 -7.07 -10.90
CA GLY A 22 2.92 -5.62 -10.73
C GLY A 22 1.60 -4.96 -10.31
N ALA A 23 0.72 -5.68 -9.61
CA ALA A 23 -0.46 -5.08 -8.99
C ALA A 23 -0.06 -3.88 -8.11
N TRP A 24 -0.75 -2.76 -8.29
CA TRP A 24 -0.44 -1.51 -7.60
C TRP A 24 -1.72 -0.89 -7.03
N TRP A 25 -1.51 -0.04 -6.03
CA TRP A 25 -2.55 0.82 -5.49
C TRP A 25 -1.98 2.23 -5.34
N GLN A 26 -2.81 3.23 -5.65
CA GLN A 26 -2.46 4.64 -5.56
C GLN A 26 -3.56 5.39 -4.80
N VAL A 27 -3.15 6.41 -4.06
CA VAL A 27 -4.04 7.40 -3.46
C VAL A 27 -3.59 8.80 -3.85
N ASP A 28 -4.55 9.63 -4.22
CA ASP A 28 -4.35 11.08 -4.33
C ASP A 28 -4.72 11.74 -3.00
N LEU A 29 -3.80 12.51 -2.43
CA LEU A 29 -3.99 13.24 -1.18
C LEU A 29 -4.69 14.59 -1.37
N GLY A 30 -5.03 14.97 -2.60
CA GLY A 30 -5.73 16.21 -2.99
C GLY A 30 -4.86 17.47 -2.96
N SER A 31 -3.73 17.45 -2.25
CA SER A 31 -2.71 18.50 -2.27
C SER A 31 -1.36 17.93 -1.84
N LYS A 32 -0.27 18.68 -2.04
CA LYS A 32 1.02 18.34 -1.43
C LYS A 32 0.85 18.32 0.09
N LYS A 33 1.31 17.23 0.74
CA LYS A 33 1.30 17.05 2.19
C LYS A 33 2.71 16.67 2.65
N ASN A 34 3.05 17.05 3.88
CA ASN A 34 4.26 16.54 4.52
C ASN A 34 3.95 15.18 5.14
N ILE A 35 4.53 14.11 4.57
CA ILE A 35 4.30 12.74 5.02
C ILE A 35 5.35 12.40 6.07
N LYS A 36 4.91 12.21 7.33
CA LYS A 36 5.80 11.82 8.44
C LYS A 36 5.95 10.30 8.59
N GLN A 37 4.88 9.57 8.30
CA GLN A 37 4.83 8.12 8.49
C GLN A 37 3.86 7.49 7.48
N ILE A 38 4.24 6.32 6.98
CA ILE A 38 3.38 5.42 6.21
C ILE A 38 3.27 4.14 7.03
N ILE A 39 2.05 3.69 7.29
CA ILE A 39 1.77 2.42 7.98
C ILE A 39 0.97 1.55 7.01
N ILE A 40 1.47 0.36 6.74
CA ILE A 40 0.83 -0.61 5.84
C ILE A 40 0.37 -1.78 6.69
N TYR A 41 -0.94 -1.99 6.75
CA TYR A 41 -1.54 -3.13 7.42
C TYR A 41 -1.73 -4.26 6.40
N ASN A 42 -1.09 -5.39 6.66
CA ASN A 42 -1.25 -6.58 5.83
C ASN A 42 -2.53 -7.34 6.20
N ARG A 43 -3.02 -8.16 5.28
CA ARG A 43 -4.06 -9.16 5.56
C ARG A 43 -3.53 -10.19 6.55
N THR A 44 -4.34 -10.60 7.53
CA THR A 44 -3.88 -11.46 8.65
C THR A 44 -4.51 -12.85 8.70
N ASP A 45 -5.61 -13.10 7.97
CA ASP A 45 -6.43 -14.33 8.03
C ASP A 45 -5.99 -15.44 7.05
N CYS A 46 -5.34 -15.08 5.95
CA CYS A 46 -4.60 -15.98 5.08
C CYS A 46 -3.64 -15.16 4.22
N CYS A 47 -2.73 -15.84 3.52
CA CYS A 47 -2.12 -15.26 2.32
C CYS A 47 -1.24 -14.01 2.59
N VAL A 48 -0.76 -13.88 3.83
CA VAL A 48 0.15 -12.83 4.34
C VAL A 48 1.36 -12.61 3.43
N ASN A 49 1.84 -13.66 2.78
CA ASN A 49 3.00 -13.62 1.88
C ASN A 49 2.72 -12.92 0.54
N ARG A 50 1.46 -12.62 0.20
CA ARG A 50 1.13 -11.93 -1.07
C ARG A 50 1.62 -10.49 -1.11
N LEU A 51 1.67 -9.81 0.04
CA LEU A 51 2.26 -8.49 0.16
C LEU A 51 3.76 -8.60 0.49
N SER A 52 4.52 -9.34 -0.33
CA SER A 52 5.98 -9.39 -0.28
C SER A 52 6.55 -8.90 -1.61
N ASN A 53 7.78 -8.40 -1.60
CA ASN A 53 8.42 -7.80 -2.78
C ASN A 53 7.58 -6.67 -3.40
N TYR A 54 7.26 -5.66 -2.60
CA TYR A 54 6.52 -4.47 -3.03
C TYR A 54 7.39 -3.22 -2.90
N GLN A 55 7.01 -2.15 -3.60
CA GLN A 55 7.65 -0.85 -3.53
C GLN A 55 6.65 0.19 -3.02
N VAL A 56 7.12 1.08 -2.15
CA VAL A 56 6.37 2.27 -1.73
C VAL A 56 7.02 3.49 -2.35
N SER A 57 6.24 4.25 -3.10
CA SER A 57 6.68 5.44 -3.82
C SER A 57 5.80 6.64 -3.50
N ILE A 58 6.41 7.81 -3.33
CA ILE A 58 5.72 9.08 -3.12
C ILE A 58 6.13 10.03 -4.25
N SER A 59 5.16 10.67 -4.89
CA SER A 59 5.39 11.66 -5.92
C SER A 59 4.56 12.92 -5.68
N ASN A 60 5.12 14.05 -6.10
CA ASN A 60 4.39 15.31 -6.25
C ASN A 60 3.70 15.43 -7.63
N LYS A 61 3.83 14.42 -8.49
CA LYS A 61 3.26 14.37 -9.84
C LYS A 61 2.39 13.13 -9.99
N ALA A 62 1.26 13.29 -10.68
CA ALA A 62 0.30 12.21 -10.90
C ALA A 62 0.84 11.07 -11.78
N ASP A 63 1.84 11.36 -12.63
CA ASP A 63 2.46 10.40 -13.54
C ASP A 63 3.62 9.62 -12.90
N PHE A 64 3.97 9.91 -11.64
CA PHE A 64 5.12 9.31 -10.94
C PHE A 64 6.44 9.41 -11.73
N SER A 65 6.57 10.38 -12.64
CA SER A 65 7.82 10.62 -13.40
C SER A 65 8.99 11.04 -12.50
N THR A 66 8.69 11.54 -11.30
CA THR A 66 9.67 11.93 -10.29
C THR A 66 9.23 11.43 -8.92
N HIS A 67 10.14 10.81 -8.17
CA HIS A 67 9.86 10.32 -6.82
C HIS A 67 10.52 11.22 -5.78
N THR A 68 9.77 11.62 -4.76
CA THR A 68 10.31 12.27 -3.56
C THR A 68 10.74 11.27 -2.50
N TYR A 69 10.20 10.04 -2.58
CA TYR A 69 10.59 8.90 -1.77
C TYR A 69 10.27 7.63 -2.55
N GLN A 70 11.13 6.62 -2.43
CA GLN A 70 10.94 5.31 -3.01
C GLN A 70 11.72 4.29 -2.16
N GLN A 71 11.07 3.20 -1.76
CA GLN A 71 11.72 2.12 -1.02
C GLN A 71 11.12 0.76 -1.39
N ASP A 72 12.00 -0.21 -1.58
CA ASP A 72 11.65 -1.60 -1.83
C ASP A 72 11.56 -2.38 -0.51
N PHE A 73 10.54 -3.22 -0.40
CA PHE A 73 10.26 -4.08 0.75
C PHE A 73 10.16 -5.52 0.29
N HIS A 74 11.10 -6.35 0.73
CA HIS A 74 11.17 -7.76 0.31
C HIS A 74 10.34 -8.70 1.18
N VAL A 75 10.00 -8.27 2.39
CA VAL A 75 9.21 -9.06 3.35
C VAL A 75 7.86 -8.40 3.57
N ALA A 76 6.87 -9.22 3.92
CA ALA A 76 5.57 -8.72 4.33
C ALA A 76 5.69 -7.84 5.59
N PRO A 77 4.99 -6.69 5.65
CA PRO A 77 4.97 -5.89 6.86
C PRO A 77 4.32 -6.72 7.97
N GLN A 78 5.02 -6.89 9.09
CA GLN A 78 4.48 -7.60 10.24
C GLN A 78 3.48 -6.69 10.97
N SER A 79 2.30 -7.24 11.25
CA SER A 79 1.23 -6.60 12.03
C SER A 79 1.61 -6.40 13.48
#